data_AF-A0A4U7F418-F1
#
_entry.id   AF-A0A4U7F418-F1
#
_cell.length_a   1.000
_cell.length_b   1.000
_cell.length_c   1.000
_cell.angle_alpha   90.00
_cell.angle_beta   90.00
_cell.angle_gamma   90.00
#
_symmetry.space_group_name_H-M   'P 1'
#
loop_
_entity.id
_entity.type
_entity.pdbx_description
1 polymer ?
#
loop_
_entity_poly.entity_id
_entity_poly.type
_entity_poly.pdbx_seq_one_letter_code
_entity_poly.pdbx_strand_id
1 'polypeptide(L)'
;MNEQNEIPFEQLFTEEFMQLYTEFDSFEALLEASQWDVEDEDDFEAIPEDEFDTYVDEHTDFPSWEVMSQTAAQRFLERQFN
;
A
#
# COMPACT_ATOMS: atom_id res chain seq x y z
N MET A 1 -6.39 12.12 -25.36
CA MET A 1 -6.02 10.91 -24.60
C MET A 1 -4.83 11.36 -23.78
N ASN A 2 -4.93 11.43 -22.45
CA ASN A 2 -3.80 11.45 -21.50
C ASN A 2 -4.29 12.06 -20.19
N GLU A 3 -4.41 11.20 -19.19
CA GLU A 3 -4.41 11.44 -17.74
C GLU A 3 -4.81 10.08 -17.18
N GLN A 4 -3.85 9.13 -17.16
CA GLN A 4 -4.00 8.01 -16.22
C GLN A 4 -4.03 8.69 -14.85
N ASN A 5 -5.23 8.76 -14.26
CA ASN A 5 -5.42 9.25 -12.90
C ASN A 5 -4.89 8.16 -11.96
N GLU A 6 -3.58 7.94 -12.00
CA GLU A 6 -2.89 7.18 -10.97
C GLU A 6 -2.95 8.02 -9.70
N ILE A 7 -3.71 7.50 -8.73
CA ILE A 7 -3.79 8.12 -7.42
C ILE A 7 -2.44 7.83 -6.76
N PRO A 8 -1.69 8.86 -6.30
CA PRO A 8 -0.43 8.64 -5.63
C PRO A 8 -0.61 7.71 -4.41
N PHE A 9 0.33 6.80 -4.18
CA PHE A 9 0.31 5.88 -3.04
C PHE A 9 0.12 6.63 -1.72
N GLU A 10 0.78 7.79 -1.55
CA GLU A 10 0.63 8.67 -0.38
C GLU A 10 -0.83 9.12 -0.11
N GLN A 11 -1.67 9.21 -1.14
CA GLN A 11 -3.08 9.59 -0.99
C GLN A 11 -3.97 8.39 -0.62
N LEU A 12 -3.63 7.19 -1.08
CA LEU A 12 -4.30 5.94 -0.72
C LEU A 12 -3.88 5.50 0.69
N PHE A 13 -2.57 5.39 0.91
CA PHE A 13 -1.89 4.94 2.11
C PHE A 13 -1.39 6.13 2.95
N THR A 14 -2.31 7.00 3.32
CA THR A 14 -2.03 8.13 4.22
C THR A 14 -1.43 7.66 5.54
N GLU A 15 -0.67 8.51 6.23
CA GLU A 15 -0.15 8.25 7.58
C GLU A 15 -1.21 7.70 8.55
N GLU A 16 -2.41 8.29 8.58
CA GLU A 16 -3.52 7.80 9.41
C GLU A 16 -3.93 6.36 9.07
N PHE A 17 -3.90 5.99 7.79
CA PHE A 17 -4.23 4.64 7.35
C PHE A 17 -3.15 3.66 7.81
N MET A 18 -1.87 4.04 7.61
CA MET A 18 -0.72 3.20 7.96
C MET A 18 -0.64 2.99 9.47
N GLN A 19 -0.79 4.04 10.28
CA GLN A 19 -0.80 3.94 11.74
C GLN A 19 -2.01 3.17 12.30
N LEU A 20 -3.13 3.12 11.57
CA LEU A 20 -4.30 2.37 12.03
C LEU A 20 -4.14 0.87 11.84
N TYR A 21 -3.48 0.44 10.76
CA TYR A 21 -3.46 -0.95 10.32
C TYR A 21 -2.09 -1.60 10.32
N THR A 22 -1.04 -0.84 10.60
CA THR A 22 0.36 -1.30 10.57
C THR A 22 1.13 -0.62 11.70
N GLU A 23 2.35 -1.07 11.97
CA GLU A 23 3.26 -0.39 12.89
C GLU A 23 4.07 0.75 12.24
N PHE A 24 3.84 1.02 10.96
CA PHE A 24 4.59 1.99 10.15
C PHE A 24 3.84 3.31 9.97
N ASP A 25 4.60 4.38 9.76
CA ASP A 25 4.07 5.73 9.53
C ASP A 25 3.74 6.01 8.05
N SER A 26 4.32 5.24 7.11
CA SER A 26 4.08 5.42 5.67
C SER A 26 4.23 4.11 4.89
N PHE A 27 3.71 4.07 3.66
CA PHE A 27 3.87 2.91 2.79
C PHE A 27 5.33 2.68 2.39
N GLU A 28 6.09 3.75 2.21
CA GLU A 28 7.54 3.67 1.96
C GLU A 28 8.26 3.03 3.15
N ALA A 29 7.90 3.40 4.39
CA ALA A 29 8.48 2.78 5.58
C ALA A 29 8.15 1.28 5.70
N LEU A 30 6.97 0.86 5.25
CA LEU A 30 6.61 -0.55 5.13
C LEU A 30 7.50 -1.26 4.09
N LEU A 31 7.73 -0.66 2.91
CA LEU A 31 8.60 -1.24 1.89
C LEU A 31 10.08 -1.27 2.32
N GLU A 32 10.59 -0.20 2.96
CA GLU A 32 11.96 -0.12 3.49
C GLU A 32 12.24 -1.18 4.57
N ALA A 33 11.21 -1.60 5.31
CA ALA A 33 11.32 -2.66 6.32
C ALA A 33 11.22 -4.07 5.72
N SER A 34 10.92 -4.18 4.42
CA SER A 34 10.80 -5.46 3.74
C SER A 34 12.18 -6.03 3.35
N GLN A 35 12.18 -7.22 2.76
CA GLN A 35 13.39 -7.85 2.23
C GLN A 35 13.76 -7.40 0.81
N TRP A 36 12.89 -6.63 0.15
CA TRP A 36 13.08 -6.16 -1.22
C TRP A 36 13.70 -4.76 -1.24
N ASP A 37 14.51 -4.50 -2.25
CA ASP A 37 15.05 -3.17 -2.55
C ASP A 37 14.14 -2.56 -3.62
N VAL A 38 13.29 -1.62 -3.22
CA VAL A 38 12.27 -1.01 -4.09
C VAL A 38 12.63 0.46 -4.27
N GLU A 39 13.24 0.80 -5.41
CA GLU A 39 13.56 2.20 -5.73
C GLU A 39 12.47 2.85 -6.60
N ASP A 40 11.75 2.05 -7.39
CA ASP A 40 10.70 2.49 -8.30
C ASP A 40 9.53 1.51 -8.45
N GLU A 41 8.56 1.87 -9.30
CA GLU A 41 7.36 1.06 -9.55
C GLU A 41 7.68 -0.26 -10.25
N ASP A 42 8.69 -0.31 -11.13
CA ASP A 42 9.08 -1.55 -11.84
C ASP A 42 9.66 -2.57 -10.83
N ASP A 43 10.43 -2.09 -9.85
CA ASP A 43 10.93 -2.94 -8.75
C ASP A 43 9.79 -3.51 -7.90
N PHE A 44 8.78 -2.69 -7.60
CA PHE A 44 7.60 -3.13 -6.85
C PHE A 44 6.80 -4.18 -7.64
N GLU A 45 6.57 -3.97 -8.94
CA GLU A 45 5.88 -4.92 -9.81
C GLU A 45 6.64 -6.23 -10.02
N ALA A 46 7.97 -6.22 -9.81
CA ALA A 46 8.79 -7.42 -9.89
C ALA A 46 8.68 -8.32 -8.64
N ILE A 47 8.08 -7.82 -7.55
CA ILE A 47 7.90 -8.59 -6.32
C ILE A 47 6.88 -9.72 -6.56
N PRO A 48 7.19 -10.99 -6.18
CA PRO A 48 6.22 -12.06 -6.25
C PRO A 48 5.00 -11.78 -5.35
N GLU A 49 3.81 -11.77 -5.95
CA GLU A 49 2.55 -11.48 -5.25
C GLU A 49 2.35 -12.36 -4.00
N ASP A 50 2.60 -13.67 -4.09
CA ASP A 50 2.46 -14.60 -2.96
C ASP A 50 3.40 -14.25 -1.78
N GLU A 51 4.61 -13.77 -2.07
CA GLU A 51 5.56 -13.37 -1.03
C GLU A 51 5.17 -12.03 -0.42
N PHE A 52 4.70 -11.08 -1.25
CA PHE A 52 4.23 -9.79 -0.76
C PHE A 52 2.95 -9.93 0.07
N ASP A 53 2.03 -10.80 -0.32
CA ASP A 53 0.84 -11.13 0.46
C ASP A 53 1.21 -11.67 1.85
N THR A 54 2.20 -12.56 1.92
CA THR A 54 2.72 -13.07 3.20
C THR A 54 3.30 -11.93 4.05
N TYR A 55 4.09 -11.05 3.43
CA TYR A 55 4.65 -9.89 4.11
C TYR A 55 3.56 -8.95 4.67
N VAL A 56 2.51 -8.69 3.89
CA VAL A 56 1.37 -7.87 4.31
C VAL A 56 0.62 -8.52 5.47
N ASP A 57 0.38 -9.84 5.44
CA ASP A 57 -0.25 -10.57 6.55
C ASP A 57 0.56 -10.53 7.85
N GLU A 58 1.90 -10.51 7.75
CA GLU A 58 2.78 -10.46 8.92
C GLU A 58 2.93 -9.06 9.53
N HIS A 59 2.84 -8.01 8.72
CA HIS A 59 3.16 -6.63 9.11
C HIS A 59 1.96 -5.68 9.16
N THR A 60 0.78 -6.14 8.76
CA THR A 60 -0.44 -5.34 8.76
C THR A 60 -1.63 -6.14 9.30
N ASP A 61 -2.75 -5.47 9.55
CA ASP A 61 -4.02 -6.12 9.92
C ASP A 61 -4.74 -6.80 8.73
N PHE A 62 -4.11 -6.87 7.55
CA PHE A 62 -4.71 -7.39 6.32
C PHE A 62 -4.09 -8.72 5.90
N PRO A 63 -4.89 -9.69 5.42
CA PRO A 63 -4.41 -11.02 5.04
C PRO A 63 -3.68 -11.09 3.70
N SER A 64 -3.70 -10.01 2.91
CA SER A 64 -3.07 -9.92 1.59
C SER A 64 -2.97 -8.48 1.11
N TRP A 65 -2.10 -8.23 0.14
CA TRP A 65 -1.96 -6.95 -0.54
C TRP A 65 -3.26 -6.54 -1.24
N GLU A 66 -3.95 -7.49 -1.87
CA GLU A 66 -5.22 -7.23 -2.56
C GLU A 66 -6.27 -6.64 -1.60
N VAL A 67 -6.35 -7.17 -0.37
CA VAL A 67 -7.31 -6.69 0.64
C VAL A 67 -6.89 -5.33 1.21
N MET A 68 -5.59 -5.15 1.47
CA MET A 68 -5.04 -3.88 1.94
C MET A 68 -5.30 -2.74 0.94
N SER A 69 -4.97 -2.96 -0.34
CA SER A 69 -5.13 -1.98 -1.42
C SER A 69 -6.59 -1.63 -1.68
N GLN A 70 -7.50 -2.62 -1.69
CA GLN A 70 -8.95 -2.38 -1.80
C GLN A 70 -9.49 -1.55 -0.63
N THR A 71 -9.04 -1.82 0.59
CA THR A 71 -9.47 -1.07 1.79
C THR A 71 -8.96 0.38 1.75
N ALA A 72 -7.72 0.60 1.32
CA ALA A 72 -7.16 1.94 1.12
C ALA A 72 -7.95 2.71 0.06
N ALA A 73 -8.26 2.09 -1.08
CA ALA A 73 -9.06 2.69 -2.14
C ALA A 73 -10.48 3.06 -1.67
N GLN A 74 -11.14 2.16 -0.92
CA GLN A 74 -12.46 2.45 -0.35
C GLN A 74 -12.41 3.68 0.57
N ARG A 75 -11.43 3.74 1.48
CA ARG A 75 -11.28 4.87 2.40
C ARG A 75 -10.97 6.18 1.69
N PHE A 76 -10.14 6.13 0.65
CA PHE A 76 -9.88 7.31 -0.18
C PHE A 76 -11.18 7.84 -0.81
N LEU A 77 -12.02 6.96 -1.36
CA LEU A 77 -13.32 7.36 -1.93
C LEU A 77 -14.23 7.95 -0.85
N GLU A 78 -14.28 7.36 0.34
CA GLU A 78 -15.07 7.89 1.48
C GLU A 78 -14.63 9.31 1.89
N ARG A 79 -13.32 9.64 1.77
CA ARG A 79 -12.80 11.00 2.00
C ARG A 79 -13.15 11.98 0.87
N GLN A 80 -13.18 11.51 -0.38
CA GLN A 80 -13.50 12.33 -1.56
C GLN A 80 -14.97 12.77 -1.61
N PHE A 81 -15.88 11.97 -1.04
CA PHE A 81 -17.33 12.20 -1.09
C PHE A 81 -17.94 12.70 0.24
N ASN A 82 -17.12 13.00 1.25
CA ASN A 82 -17.53 13.67 2.50
C ASN A 82 -17.22 15.18 2.47
#